data_AF-A0A2D3WB14-F1
#
_entry.id   AF-A0A2D3WB14-F1
#
_cell.length_a   1.000
_cell.length_b   1.000
_cell.length_c   1.000
_cell.angle_alpha   90.00
_cell.angle_beta   90.00
_cell.angle_gamma   90.00
#
_symmetry.space_group_name_H-M   'P 1'
#
loop_
_entity.id
_entity.type
_entity.pdbx_description
1 polymer ?
#
loop_
_entity_poly.entity_id
_entity_poly.type
_entity_poly.pdbx_seq_one_letter_code
_entity_poly.pdbx_strand_id
1 'polypeptide(L)'
;GSCLECHPKLQPHIDDSNHFVLKECITCHNKPSEKGQCGKDCFDCHSRENVYAQKDVGAHQELKLCGSCHEEKVDFTVPKRSPMSTQDNLIRLFK
;
A
#
# COMPACT_ATOMS: atom_id res chain seq x y z
N GLY A 1 7.77 -3.82 -6.02
CA GLY A 1 7.26 -2.45 -6.21
C GLY A 1 7.89 -1.60 -5.15
N SER A 2 8.59 -0.52 -5.50
CA SER A 2 9.03 0.46 -4.50
C SER A 2 7.79 1.16 -3.97
N CYS A 3 7.46 0.96 -2.69
CA CYS A 3 6.26 1.55 -2.09
C CYS A 3 6.31 3.08 -2.12
N LEU A 4 7.49 3.69 -2.08
CA LEU A 4 7.68 5.14 -2.09
C LEU A 4 7.25 5.81 -3.40
N GLU A 5 7.33 5.11 -4.53
CA GLU A 5 6.84 5.64 -5.82
C GLU A 5 5.32 5.86 -5.78
N CYS A 6 4.61 5.00 -5.06
CA CYS A 6 3.16 5.03 -4.92
C CYS A 6 2.69 5.81 -3.68
N HIS A 7 3.56 5.99 -2.70
CA HIS A 7 3.28 6.67 -1.43
C HIS A 7 4.25 7.84 -1.18
N PRO A 8 4.32 8.86 -2.03
CA PRO A 8 5.29 9.96 -1.89
C PRO A 8 5.11 10.77 -0.59
N LYS A 9 3.90 10.76 -0.01
CA LYS A 9 3.62 11.40 1.29
C LYS A 9 4.34 10.73 2.46
N LEU A 10 4.79 9.49 2.30
CA LEU A 10 5.54 8.75 3.32
C LEU A 10 7.01 9.19 3.38
N GLN A 11 7.53 9.75 2.29
CA GLN A 11 8.93 10.13 2.14
C GLN A 11 9.47 11.02 3.29
N PRO A 12 8.75 12.05 3.79
CA PRO A 12 9.20 12.82 4.95
C PRO A 12 9.08 12.09 6.30
N HIS A 13 8.37 10.98 6.37
CA HIS A 13 8.07 10.23 7.61
C HIS A 13 8.82 8.90 7.71
N ILE A 14 9.51 8.46 6.65
CA ILE A 14 10.21 7.16 6.62
C ILE A 14 11.33 7.02 7.66
N ASP A 15 11.78 8.13 8.25
CA ASP A 15 12.79 8.16 9.32
C ASP A 15 12.20 8.10 10.73
N ASP A 16 10.87 8.14 10.88
CA ASP A 16 10.25 8.02 12.19
C ASP A 16 10.30 6.58 12.72
N SER A 17 10.16 6.43 14.04
CA SER A 17 10.31 5.15 14.73
C SER A 17 9.32 4.08 14.27
N ASN A 18 8.18 4.47 13.69
CA ASN A 18 7.10 3.57 13.32
C ASN A 18 7.13 3.19 11.83
N HIS A 19 7.74 4.03 10.99
CA HIS A 19 7.84 3.83 9.54
C HIS A 19 9.26 3.47 9.08
N PHE A 20 10.27 3.47 9.96
CA PHE A 20 11.64 3.09 9.64
C PHE A 20 11.77 1.70 9.00
N VAL A 21 10.92 0.75 9.40
CA VAL A 21 10.87 -0.60 8.81
C VAL A 21 10.67 -0.59 7.28
N LEU A 22 10.05 0.46 6.74
CA LEU A 22 9.82 0.60 5.30
C LEU A 22 11.14 0.81 4.53
N LYS A 23 12.21 1.25 5.19
CA LYS A 23 13.56 1.29 4.60
C LYS A 23 14.10 -0.11 4.32
N GLU A 24 13.79 -1.09 5.17
CA GLU A 24 14.16 -2.49 4.94
C GLU A 24 13.37 -3.06 3.76
N CYS A 25 12.09 -2.68 3.60
CA CYS A 25 11.30 -3.14 2.47
C CYS A 25 11.91 -2.70 1.13
N ILE A 26 12.36 -1.45 1.02
CA ILE A 26 12.92 -0.92 -0.23
C ILE A 26 14.33 -1.44 -0.54
N THR A 27 15.02 -2.14 0.37
CA THR A 27 16.30 -2.79 -0.01
C THR A 27 16.07 -3.96 -0.95
N CYS A 28 14.97 -4.69 -0.78
CA CYS A 28 14.59 -5.85 -1.59
C CYS A 28 13.52 -5.53 -2.64
N HIS A 29 12.59 -4.63 -2.33
CA HIS A 29 11.51 -4.18 -3.22
C HIS A 29 11.80 -2.84 -3.89
N ASN A 30 13.02 -2.63 -4.37
CA ASN A 30 13.47 -1.38 -5.02
C ASN A 30 12.99 -1.17 -6.47
N LYS A 31 12.31 -2.14 -7.08
CA LYS A 31 11.82 -2.05 -8.46
C LYS A 31 10.31 -1.93 -8.51
N PRO A 32 9.74 -1.17 -9.47
CA PRO A 32 8.32 -1.18 -9.75
C PRO A 32 7.83 -2.63 -9.93
N SER A 33 6.65 -2.93 -9.41
CA SER A 33 6.05 -4.24 -9.65
C SER A 33 5.37 -4.20 -11.01
N GLU A 34 5.70 -5.13 -11.91
CA GLU A 34 5.03 -5.24 -13.22
C GLU A 34 3.52 -5.48 -13.09
N LYS A 35 3.09 -6.08 -11.98
CA LYS A 35 1.69 -6.39 -11.67
C LYS A 35 1.14 -5.59 -10.49
N GLY A 36 1.97 -4.80 -9.83
CA GLY A 36 1.56 -4.05 -8.64
C GLY A 36 0.96 -2.71 -9.04
N GLN A 37 -0.12 -2.36 -8.36
CA GLN A 37 -0.80 -1.08 -8.54
C GLN A 37 -0.53 -0.20 -7.34
N CYS A 38 -0.29 1.08 -7.57
CA CYS A 38 -0.12 2.05 -6.49
C CYS A 38 -1.37 2.13 -5.62
N GLY A 39 -1.17 2.13 -4.30
CA GLY A 39 -2.25 2.24 -3.32
C GLY A 39 -3.09 0.97 -3.13
N LYS A 40 -2.62 -0.19 -3.64
CA LYS A 40 -3.20 -1.50 -3.31
C LYS A 40 -2.46 -2.19 -2.17
N ASP A 41 -3.14 -3.11 -1.48
CA ASP A 41 -2.53 -3.99 -0.49
C ASP A 41 -1.45 -4.82 -1.15
N CYS A 42 -0.34 -4.98 -0.45
CA CYS A 42 0.60 -6.06 -0.73
C CYS A 42 -0.15 -7.40 -0.79
N PHE A 43 -1.12 -7.60 0.11
CA PHE A 43 -1.86 -8.84 0.24
C PHE A 43 -3.00 -9.05 -0.77
N ASP A 44 -3.30 -8.05 -1.62
CA ASP A 44 -4.23 -8.23 -2.75
C ASP A 44 -3.66 -9.20 -3.79
N CYS A 45 -2.33 -9.28 -3.87
CA CYS A 45 -1.60 -10.15 -4.80
C CYS A 45 -0.72 -11.19 -4.09
N HIS A 46 -0.33 -10.95 -2.84
CA HIS A 46 0.51 -11.86 -2.05
C HIS A 46 -0.29 -12.55 -0.94
N SER A 47 -0.12 -13.86 -0.76
CA SER A 47 -0.71 -14.56 0.39
C SER A 47 -0.03 -14.11 1.69
N ARG A 48 -0.82 -13.68 2.69
CA ARG A 48 -0.33 -13.35 4.04
C ARG A 48 0.42 -14.51 4.67
N GLU A 49 -0.12 -15.72 4.55
CA GLU A 49 0.51 -16.93 5.09
C GLU A 49 1.91 -17.13 4.52
N ASN A 50 2.06 -17.00 3.19
CA ASN A 50 3.34 -17.18 2.52
C ASN A 50 4.35 -16.09 2.85
N VAL A 51 3.89 -14.84 3.00
CA VAL A 51 4.75 -13.72 3.42
C VAL A 51 5.23 -13.93 4.85
N TYR A 52 4.33 -14.31 5.77
CA TYR A 52 4.68 -14.55 7.17
C TYR A 52 5.47 -15.86 7.40
N ALA A 53 5.40 -16.81 6.48
CA ALA A 53 6.22 -18.03 6.53
C ALA A 53 7.73 -17.74 6.31
N GLN A 54 8.08 -16.59 5.74
CA GLN A 54 9.48 -16.15 5.56
C GLN A 54 10.03 -15.60 6.87
N LYS A 55 10.39 -16.51 7.79
CA LYS A 55 10.86 -16.19 9.15
C LYS A 55 12.23 -15.53 9.19
N ASP A 56 13.01 -15.66 8.14
CA ASP A 56 14.34 -15.07 7.95
C ASP A 56 14.27 -13.58 7.57
N VAL A 57 13.10 -13.08 7.14
CA VAL A 57 12.90 -11.67 6.80
C VAL A 57 12.12 -10.98 7.91
N GLY A 58 12.84 -10.35 8.85
CA GLY A 58 12.26 -9.66 10.01
C GLY A 58 11.16 -8.65 9.61
N ALA A 59 11.43 -7.81 8.61
CA ALA A 59 10.47 -6.83 8.08
C ALA A 59 9.09 -7.42 7.69
N HIS A 60 9.03 -8.67 7.22
CA HIS A 60 7.75 -9.31 6.89
C HIS A 60 6.89 -9.60 8.12
N GLN A 61 7.52 -9.81 9.28
CA GLN A 61 6.81 -10.08 10.53
C GLN A 61 6.25 -8.79 11.14
N GLU A 62 6.98 -7.69 10.98
CA GLU A 62 6.61 -6.35 11.46
C GLU A 62 5.36 -5.78 10.77
N LEU A 63 4.98 -6.29 9.59
CA LEU A 63 3.76 -5.90 8.89
C LEU A 63 2.49 -6.05 9.74
N LYS A 64 2.51 -6.95 10.73
CA LYS A 64 1.39 -7.14 11.68
C LYS A 64 1.19 -5.93 12.59
N LEU A 65 2.27 -5.19 12.88
CA LEU A 65 2.23 -4.02 13.77
C LEU A 65 1.66 -2.78 13.07
N CYS A 66 1.74 -2.70 11.74
CA CYS A 66 1.18 -1.56 11.00
C CYS A 66 -0.33 -1.37 11.28
N GLY A 67 -1.05 -2.47 11.51
CA GLY A 67 -2.48 -2.43 11.86
C GLY A 67 -2.79 -1.75 13.21
N SER A 68 -1.81 -1.57 14.09
CA SER A 68 -2.02 -0.91 15.40
C SER A 68 -2.25 0.60 15.30
N CYS A 69 -1.80 1.24 14.21
CA CYS A 69 -2.00 2.67 13.98
C CYS A 69 -2.92 2.93 12.78
N HIS A 70 -2.98 1.99 11.82
CA HIS A 70 -3.85 2.09 10.65
C HIS A 70 -5.23 1.45 10.92
N GLU A 71 -5.90 1.86 12.00
CA GLU A 71 -7.16 1.27 12.53
C GLU A 71 -8.43 1.67 11.75
N GLU A 72 -8.56 2.92 11.27
CA GLU A 72 -9.63 3.33 10.35
C GLU A 72 -9.19 3.09 8.91
N LYS A 73 -9.80 2.10 8.24
CA LYS A 73 -9.69 1.79 6.79
C LYS A 73 -8.70 2.64 5.99
N VAL A 74 -7.41 2.57 6.31
CA VAL A 74 -6.41 2.33 5.29
C VAL A 74 -6.61 0.87 4.94
N ASP A 75 -7.73 0.62 4.28
CA ASP A 75 -8.06 -0.68 3.80
C ASP A 75 -7.13 -0.88 2.63
N PHE A 76 -5.98 -1.47 2.93
CA PHE A 76 -5.05 -1.85 1.90
C PHE A 76 -5.80 -2.68 0.84
N THR A 77 -6.89 -3.39 1.19
CA THR A 77 -7.69 -4.24 0.28
C THR A 77 -8.66 -3.51 -0.64
N VAL A 78 -8.81 -2.18 -0.58
CA VAL A 78 -9.75 -1.43 -1.41
C VAL A 78 -9.03 -0.43 -2.32
N PRO A 79 -9.20 -0.49 -3.66
CA PRO A 79 -8.60 0.50 -4.54
C PRO A 79 -9.17 1.88 -4.23
N LYS A 80 -8.29 2.85 -3.97
CA LYS A 80 -8.64 4.27 -4.03
C LYS A 80 -9.20 4.54 -5.42
N ARG A 81 -10.51 4.70 -5.53
CA ARG A 81 -11.06 5.49 -6.64
C ARG A 81 -10.49 6.88 -6.47
N SER A 82 -9.69 7.32 -7.43
CA SER A 82 -9.46 8.76 -7.63
C SER A 82 -10.82 9.45 -7.62
N PRO A 83 -10.98 10.64 -7.02
CA PRO A 83 -12.17 11.44 -7.28
C PRO A 83 -12.12 11.79 -8.77
N MET A 84 -12.78 10.96 -9.58
CA MET A 84 -13.02 11.25 -10.98
C MET A 84 -13.86 12.51 -11.00
N SER A 85 -13.34 13.50 -11.70
CA SER A 85 -13.90 14.83 -11.93
C SER A 85 -15.42 14.80 -12.06
N THR A 86 -16.09 15.73 -11.40
CA THR A 86 -17.53 15.98 -11.47
C THR A 86 -17.95 16.47 -12.86
N GLN A 87 -17.81 15.64 -13.89
CA GLN A 87 -18.30 15.92 -15.24
C GLN A 87 -18.56 14.59 -15.95
N ASP A 88 -19.63 13.90 -15.59
CA ASP A 88 -20.39 13.05 -16.53
C ASP A 88 -21.61 12.49 -15.80
N ASN A 89 -22.73 13.20 -15.92
CA ASN A 89 -24.10 12.65 -16.01
C ASN A 89 -25.12 13.82 -15.98
N LEU A 90 -25.16 14.61 -17.05
CA LEU A 90 -26.27 15.54 -17.35
C LEU A 90 -27.00 15.17 -18.65
N ILE A 91 -27.04 13.88 -19.04
CA ILE A 91 -27.85 13.45 -20.18
C ILE A 91 -28.51 12.10 -19.88
N ARG A 92 -29.48 12.07 -18.95
CA ARG A 92 -30.46 10.97 -18.91
C ARG A 92 -31.79 11.25 -18.20
N LEU A 93 -32.19 12.52 -18.09
CA LEU A 93 -33.50 12.90 -17.55
C LEU A 93 -34.45 13.58 -18.56
N PHE A 94 -34.12 13.56 -19.86
CA PHE A 94 -35.09 13.90 -20.91
C PHE A 94 -34.88 13.00 -22.14
N LYS A 95 -35.53 11.83 -22.13
CA LYS A 95 -36.18 11.16 -23.26
C LYS A 95 -36.82 9.86 -22.78
#